data_AF-K2C6J4-F1
#
_entry.id   AF-K2C6J4-F1
#
_cell.length_a   1.000
_cell.length_b   1.000
_cell.length_c   1.000
_cell.angle_alpha   90.00
_cell.angle_beta   90.00
_cell.angle_gamma   90.00
#
_symmetry.space_group_name_H-M   'P 1'
#
loop_
_entity.id
_entity.type
_entity.pdbx_description
1 polymer ?
#
loop_
_entity_poly.entity_id
_entity_poly.type
_entity_poly.pdbx_seq_one_letter_code
_entity_poly.pdbx_strand_id
1 'polypeptide(L)'
;MSDEVKKLLDIGNDKLTPNELICALLKAPIDMIWNGGIGTFVKASTEDNLQAGDRANDVLRIDASTLRARVVVEGGNLGFTQLARIEYTAKGGLMNTDFIDNSAGVDCSDHEVNIKILLNTIVEAGQLSLKQRNTLLVSMTQEVAELVLNNNYHQNESVSFLTMMSPNHMNLYARYLDAQAQAHKINRALEFLPDSKTILERRSKGLGFTSPEISVLFAYSKIILKEAIAHSDLLSDPGLAHFIQYAFPAILYKKYSKPIEKHRLRHEILATQLSNFLVSRMGITFIYQMEDETAASVATIVRAFIAAYNIFHIDDMYQQIELLDYRVDMALQYQMIDEVIRLVRRATRWMLRNCRDALDYKKLMTRFEPQVKGLYQRLPKLLLGKDKDGMNERCAQLI
;
A
#
# COMPACT_ATOMS: atom_id res chain seq x y z
N MET A 1 8.09 18.75 -38.44
CA MET A 1 8.31 17.53 -37.63
C MET A 1 8.61 16.39 -38.58
N SER A 2 9.37 15.37 -38.17
CA SER A 2 9.61 14.19 -39.01
C SER A 2 8.34 13.33 -39.10
N ASP A 3 8.28 12.44 -40.09
CA ASP A 3 7.13 11.54 -40.26
C ASP A 3 6.98 10.56 -39.10
N GLU A 4 8.08 10.15 -38.47
CA GLU A 4 8.08 9.31 -37.26
C GLU A 4 7.40 10.01 -36.08
N VAL A 5 7.69 11.30 -35.87
CA VAL A 5 7.06 12.09 -34.80
C VAL A 5 5.57 12.29 -35.07
N LYS A 6 5.20 12.58 -36.32
CA LYS A 6 3.78 12.71 -36.72
C LYS A 6 3.01 11.41 -36.49
N LYS A 7 3.61 10.28 -36.84
CA LYS A 7 3.03 8.94 -36.60
C LYS A 7 2.92 8.63 -35.10
N LEU A 8 3.95 8.94 -34.30
CA LEU A 8 3.96 8.72 -32.86
C LEU A 8 2.87 9.52 -32.14
N LEU A 9 2.71 10.79 -32.50
CA LEU A 9 1.71 11.68 -31.89
C LEU A 9 0.32 11.51 -32.51
N ASP A 10 0.22 10.77 -33.61
CA ASP A 10 -1.00 10.61 -34.42
C ASP A 10 -1.58 11.97 -34.85
N ILE A 11 -0.74 12.76 -35.53
CA ILE A 11 -1.07 14.11 -36.02
C ILE A 11 -0.73 14.26 -37.51
N GLY A 12 -1.47 15.12 -38.22
CA GLY A 12 -1.19 15.48 -39.61
C GLY A 12 -0.32 16.73 -39.81
N ASN A 13 -0.15 17.55 -38.76
CA ASN A 13 0.47 18.87 -38.89
C ASN A 13 2.01 18.79 -38.92
N ASP A 14 2.63 19.51 -39.85
CA ASP A 14 4.10 19.57 -39.94
C ASP A 14 4.75 20.51 -38.91
N LYS A 15 3.96 21.42 -38.31
CA LYS A 15 4.41 22.40 -37.31
C LYS A 15 3.37 22.49 -36.19
N LEU A 16 3.86 22.53 -34.95
CA LEU A 16 3.07 22.81 -33.75
C LEU A 16 3.80 23.88 -32.94
N THR A 17 3.04 24.74 -32.28
CA THR A 17 3.53 25.57 -31.18
C THR A 17 3.88 24.69 -29.96
N PRO A 18 4.67 25.20 -28.99
CA PRO A 18 5.01 24.42 -27.80
C PRO A 18 3.79 23.86 -27.05
N ASN A 19 2.73 24.65 -26.88
CA ASN A 19 1.52 24.21 -26.18
C ASN A 19 0.78 23.12 -26.97
N GLU A 20 0.67 23.27 -28.29
CA GLU A 20 0.06 22.25 -29.14
C GLU A 20 0.87 20.94 -29.12
N LEU A 21 2.20 21.02 -29.03
CA LEU A 21 3.06 19.84 -28.90
C LEU A 21 2.84 19.14 -27.55
N ILE A 22 2.74 19.86 -26.44
CA ILE A 22 2.44 19.28 -25.12
C ILE A 22 1.07 18.59 -25.14
N CYS A 23 0.05 19.25 -25.69
CA CYS A 23 -1.28 18.66 -25.85
C CYS A 23 -1.24 17.39 -26.71
N ALA A 24 -0.47 17.38 -27.80
CA ALA A 24 -0.31 16.21 -28.67
C ALA A 24 0.41 15.05 -27.96
N LEU A 25 1.43 15.34 -27.16
CA LEU A 25 2.15 14.36 -26.35
C LEU A 25 1.23 13.68 -25.33
N LEU A 26 0.41 14.46 -24.61
CA LEU A 26 -0.54 13.92 -23.65
C LEU A 26 -1.62 13.04 -24.32
N LYS A 27 -2.04 13.39 -25.55
CA LYS A 27 -3.04 12.65 -26.32
C LYS A 27 -2.46 11.53 -27.17
N ALA A 28 -1.14 11.28 -27.14
CA ALA A 28 -0.52 10.28 -27.99
C ALA A 28 -1.00 8.85 -27.65
N PRO A 29 -1.14 7.95 -28.64
CA PRO A 29 -1.50 6.55 -28.42
C PRO A 29 -0.27 5.73 -28.00
N ILE A 30 0.20 5.96 -26.79
CA ILE A 30 1.44 5.38 -26.23
C ILE A 30 1.14 4.41 -25.08
N ASP A 31 2.11 3.59 -24.70
CA ASP A 31 1.91 2.68 -23.57
C ASP A 31 1.89 3.41 -22.23
N MET A 32 2.79 4.36 -22.01
CA MET A 32 2.96 5.00 -20.71
C MET A 32 3.25 6.50 -20.80
N ILE A 33 2.59 7.28 -19.95
CA ILE A 33 2.99 8.64 -19.61
C ILE A 33 3.63 8.61 -18.21
N TRP A 34 4.86 9.10 -18.11
CA TRP A 34 5.47 9.44 -16.83
C TRP A 34 5.41 10.96 -16.66
N ASN A 35 4.52 11.43 -15.78
CA ASN A 35 4.39 12.86 -15.51
C ASN A 35 5.33 13.27 -14.37
N GLY A 36 6.48 13.84 -14.70
CA GLY A 36 7.40 14.47 -13.75
C GLY A 36 7.32 16.00 -13.72
N GLY A 37 6.33 16.59 -14.40
CA GLY A 37 6.16 18.05 -14.50
C GLY A 37 5.49 18.66 -13.27
N ILE A 38 5.63 19.97 -13.13
CA ILE A 38 4.89 20.76 -12.14
C ILE A 38 3.66 21.35 -12.81
N GLY A 39 2.48 21.08 -12.25
CA GLY A 39 1.21 21.65 -12.71
C GLY A 39 0.16 20.59 -13.02
N THR A 40 -1.07 21.04 -13.21
CA THR A 40 -2.23 20.18 -13.47
C THR A 40 -2.57 20.17 -14.96
N PHE A 41 -2.07 19.15 -15.64
CA PHE A 41 -2.13 18.94 -17.10
C PHE A 41 -3.43 18.30 -17.57
N VAL A 42 -4.13 17.58 -16.68
CA VAL A 42 -5.35 16.85 -17.04
C VAL A 42 -6.44 17.09 -16.00
N LYS A 43 -7.64 17.42 -16.48
CA LYS A 43 -8.87 17.49 -15.67
C LYS A 43 -9.91 16.50 -16.15
N ALA A 44 -10.94 16.23 -15.35
CA ALA A 44 -12.13 15.55 -15.83
C ALA A 44 -12.84 16.40 -16.88
N SER A 45 -13.53 15.74 -17.80
CA SER A 45 -14.40 16.38 -18.79
C SER A 45 -15.57 17.16 -18.15
N THR A 46 -15.91 16.85 -16.90
CA THR A 46 -16.93 17.54 -16.10
C THR A 46 -16.41 18.75 -15.32
N GLU A 47 -15.10 18.98 -15.31
CA GLU A 47 -14.48 20.13 -14.65
C GLU A 47 -14.21 21.24 -15.67
N ASP A 48 -14.29 22.49 -15.24
CA ASP A 48 -13.71 23.63 -15.96
C ASP A 48 -12.25 23.87 -15.55
N ASN A 49 -11.57 24.78 -16.24
CA ASN A 49 -10.18 25.11 -15.93
C ASN A 49 -10.00 25.84 -14.60
N LEU A 50 -11.03 26.57 -14.13
CA LEU A 50 -10.97 27.28 -12.86
C LEU A 50 -10.98 26.29 -11.68
N GLN A 51 -11.79 25.22 -11.78
CA GLN A 51 -11.88 24.15 -10.80
C GLN A 51 -10.58 23.35 -10.65
N ALA A 52 -9.81 23.19 -11.74
CA ALA A 52 -8.52 22.51 -11.72
C ALA A 52 -7.43 23.28 -10.94
N GLY A 53 -7.64 24.57 -10.65
CA GLY A 53 -6.82 25.32 -9.68
C GLY A 53 -5.42 25.75 -10.16
N ASP A 54 -5.08 25.55 -11.44
CA ASP A 54 -3.74 25.87 -11.98
C ASP A 54 -3.82 26.68 -13.29
N ARG A 55 -3.94 28.01 -13.16
CA ARG A 55 -4.08 28.90 -14.31
C ARG A 55 -2.90 28.89 -15.27
N ALA A 56 -1.69 28.57 -14.80
CA ALA A 56 -0.49 28.58 -15.63
C ALA A 56 -0.56 27.50 -16.73
N ASN A 57 -1.29 26.41 -16.47
CA ASN A 57 -1.42 25.27 -17.37
C ASN A 57 -2.77 25.24 -18.13
N ASP A 58 -3.63 26.25 -17.99
CA ASP A 58 -4.96 26.28 -18.63
C ASP A 58 -4.90 26.10 -20.16
N VAL A 59 -3.89 26.68 -20.81
CA VAL A 59 -3.72 26.66 -22.27
C VAL A 59 -3.23 25.32 -22.82
N LEU A 60 -2.73 24.44 -21.96
CA LEU A 60 -2.16 23.14 -22.31
C LEU A 60 -2.92 21.98 -21.65
N ARG A 61 -3.91 22.27 -20.81
CA ARG A 61 -4.72 21.27 -20.11
C ARG A 61 -5.63 20.54 -21.08
N ILE A 62 -5.71 19.21 -20.91
CA ILE A 62 -6.61 18.36 -21.68
C ILE A 62 -7.63 17.67 -20.77
N ASP A 63 -8.69 17.16 -21.38
CA ASP A 63 -9.64 16.31 -20.67
C ASP A 63 -9.14 14.87 -20.59
N ALA A 64 -9.38 14.22 -19.45
CA ALA A 64 -9.05 12.81 -19.21
C ALA A 64 -9.67 11.88 -20.27
N SER A 65 -10.82 12.25 -20.83
CA SER A 65 -11.47 11.54 -21.94
C SER A 65 -10.65 11.45 -23.22
N THR A 66 -9.64 12.30 -23.38
CA THR A 66 -8.79 12.38 -24.58
C THR A 66 -7.46 11.67 -24.41
N LEU A 67 -7.16 11.16 -23.21
CA LEU A 67 -5.98 10.37 -22.95
C LEU A 67 -6.08 9.01 -23.65
N ARG A 68 -4.99 8.62 -24.29
CA ARG A 68 -4.85 7.33 -24.99
C ARG A 68 -3.69 6.49 -24.48
N ALA A 69 -2.97 6.99 -23.46
CA ALA A 69 -1.98 6.19 -22.76
C ALA A 69 -2.64 4.97 -22.13
N ARG A 70 -1.94 3.83 -22.04
CA ARG A 70 -2.44 2.66 -21.29
C ARG A 70 -2.18 2.80 -19.79
N VAL A 71 -1.04 3.37 -19.43
CA VAL A 71 -0.60 3.62 -18.06
C VAL A 71 -0.22 5.09 -17.89
N VAL A 72 -0.58 5.68 -16.77
CA VAL A 72 -0.10 6.99 -16.32
C VAL A 72 0.54 6.81 -14.94
N VAL A 73 1.75 7.35 -14.81
CA VAL A 73 2.49 7.42 -13.54
C VAL A 73 2.72 8.88 -13.18
N GLU A 74 2.27 9.30 -12.01
CA GLU A 74 2.48 10.67 -11.51
C GLU A 74 3.73 10.74 -10.62
N GLY A 75 4.88 10.98 -11.24
CA GLY A 75 6.13 11.25 -10.50
C GLY A 75 6.20 12.65 -9.88
N GLY A 76 5.45 13.61 -10.43
CA GLY A 76 5.22 14.94 -9.85
C GLY A 76 3.98 14.98 -8.95
N ASN A 77 3.70 16.13 -8.35
CA ASN A 77 2.49 16.36 -7.56
C ASN A 77 1.39 17.01 -8.42
N LEU A 78 0.15 16.55 -8.25
CA LEU A 78 -1.06 17.15 -8.82
C LEU A 78 -1.01 17.33 -10.34
N GLY A 79 -0.42 16.35 -11.02
CA GLY A 79 -0.41 16.27 -12.48
C GLY A 79 -1.81 16.22 -13.09
N PHE A 80 -2.72 15.58 -12.35
CA PHE A 80 -4.10 15.31 -12.69
C PHE A 80 -5.00 15.79 -11.55
N THR A 81 -6.18 16.32 -11.87
CA THR A 81 -7.22 16.48 -10.84
C THR A 81 -7.70 15.10 -10.39
N GLN A 82 -8.18 14.98 -9.15
CA GLN A 82 -8.67 13.69 -8.65
C GLN A 82 -9.80 13.10 -9.51
N LEU A 83 -10.71 13.94 -10.00
CA LEU A 83 -11.78 13.52 -10.90
C LEU A 83 -11.24 13.06 -12.26
N ALA A 84 -10.16 13.66 -12.78
CA ALA A 84 -9.50 13.17 -13.99
C ALA A 84 -8.97 11.75 -13.81
N ARG A 85 -8.37 11.46 -12.65
CA ARG A 85 -7.86 10.12 -12.34
C ARG A 85 -8.99 9.09 -12.34
N ILE A 86 -10.11 9.44 -11.70
CA ILE A 86 -11.30 8.60 -11.64
C ILE A 86 -11.90 8.39 -13.04
N GLU A 87 -12.02 9.44 -13.86
CA GLU A 87 -12.57 9.33 -15.21
C GLU A 87 -11.69 8.46 -16.12
N TYR A 88 -10.36 8.67 -16.09
CA TYR A 88 -9.42 7.92 -16.90
C TYR A 88 -9.41 6.43 -16.53
N THR A 89 -9.36 6.11 -15.23
CA THR A 89 -9.38 4.72 -14.76
C THR A 89 -10.73 4.02 -14.98
N ALA A 90 -11.85 4.75 -14.89
CA ALA A 90 -13.17 4.20 -15.21
C ALA A 90 -13.31 3.80 -16.69
N LYS A 91 -12.46 4.32 -17.58
CA LYS A 91 -12.41 3.97 -19.02
C LYS A 91 -11.39 2.88 -19.33
N GLY A 92 -10.75 2.29 -18.32
CA GLY A 92 -9.77 1.21 -18.48
C GLY A 92 -8.31 1.67 -18.54
N GLY A 93 -8.04 2.96 -18.34
CA GLY A 93 -6.68 3.45 -18.09
C GLY A 93 -6.14 2.96 -16.74
N LEU A 94 -4.83 2.82 -16.62
CA LEU A 94 -4.18 2.40 -15.38
C LEU A 94 -3.43 3.56 -14.76
N MET A 95 -3.83 3.98 -13.56
CA MET A 95 -3.10 4.95 -12.75
C MET A 95 -3.52 4.86 -11.28
N ASN A 96 -2.63 5.31 -10.39
CA ASN A 96 -2.95 5.55 -8.99
C ASN A 96 -3.13 7.06 -8.77
N THR A 97 -2.92 7.52 -7.55
CA THR A 97 -2.69 8.93 -7.23
C THR A 97 -1.20 9.22 -7.14
N ASP A 98 -0.83 10.49 -7.36
CA ASP A 98 0.52 11.02 -7.16
C ASP A 98 1.18 10.58 -5.84
N PHE A 99 0.48 10.66 -4.71
CA PHE A 99 1.03 10.28 -3.40
C PHE A 99 1.27 8.77 -3.23
N ILE A 100 0.84 7.93 -4.18
CA ILE A 100 1.25 6.52 -4.27
C ILE A 100 2.44 6.37 -5.22
N ASP A 101 2.41 7.06 -6.37
CA ASP A 101 3.42 6.92 -7.42
C ASP A 101 4.75 7.62 -7.09
N ASN A 102 4.70 8.73 -6.35
CA ASN A 102 5.87 9.55 -6.00
C ASN A 102 6.33 9.40 -4.53
N SER A 103 5.78 8.43 -3.78
CA SER A 103 6.03 8.31 -2.33
C SER A 103 7.48 8.02 -1.96
N ALA A 104 8.31 7.52 -2.88
CA ALA A 104 9.72 7.20 -2.63
C ALA A 104 10.54 8.40 -2.10
N GLY A 105 10.21 9.63 -2.50
CA GLY A 105 10.92 10.83 -2.01
C GLY A 105 10.66 11.11 -0.53
N VAL A 106 9.41 10.95 -0.09
CA VAL A 106 9.01 11.12 1.32
C VAL A 106 9.58 9.97 2.16
N ASP A 107 9.49 8.75 1.64
CA ASP A 107 9.99 7.54 2.31
C ASP A 107 11.50 7.59 2.56
N CYS A 108 12.27 8.02 1.55
CA CYS A 108 13.71 8.25 1.68
C CYS A 108 14.02 9.30 2.76
N SER A 109 13.23 10.38 2.80
CA SER A 109 13.37 11.44 3.80
C SER A 109 13.08 10.94 5.23
N ASP A 110 12.07 10.09 5.39
CA ASP A 110 11.71 9.48 6.68
C ASP A 110 12.86 8.60 7.21
N HIS A 111 13.43 7.75 6.36
CA HIS A 111 14.62 6.96 6.72
C HIS A 111 15.81 7.86 7.09
N GLU A 112 16.09 8.89 6.27
CA GLU A 112 17.21 9.81 6.50
C GLU A 112 17.08 10.54 7.86
N VAL A 113 15.89 11.07 8.17
CA VAL A 113 15.63 11.77 9.43
C VAL A 113 15.79 10.83 10.62
N ASN A 114 15.21 9.63 10.56
CA ASN A 114 15.32 8.64 11.63
C ASN A 114 16.78 8.24 11.89
N ILE A 115 17.54 7.99 10.82
CA ILE A 115 18.97 7.65 10.92
C ILE A 115 19.77 8.82 11.50
N LYS A 116 19.52 10.05 11.06
CA LYS A 116 20.24 11.23 11.55
C LYS A 116 20.00 11.48 13.04
N ILE A 117 18.76 11.36 13.50
CA ILE A 117 18.42 11.49 14.93
C ILE A 117 19.19 10.45 15.75
N LEU A 118 19.14 9.17 15.34
CA LEU A 118 19.87 8.09 15.98
C LEU A 118 21.38 8.38 16.08
N LEU A 119 22.00 8.70 14.93
CA LEU A 119 23.44 8.89 14.86
C LEU A 119 23.92 10.13 15.63
N ASN A 120 23.11 11.20 15.65
CA ASN A 120 23.44 12.39 16.45
C ASN A 120 23.51 12.05 17.94
N THR A 121 22.58 11.25 18.48
CA THR A 121 22.62 10.81 19.87
C THR A 121 23.87 9.98 20.19
N ILE A 122 24.35 9.16 19.25
CA ILE A 122 25.57 8.36 19.41
C ILE A 122 26.83 9.25 19.39
N VAL A 123 26.84 10.29 18.54
CA VAL A 123 27.90 11.30 18.50
C VAL A 123 27.95 12.11 19.79
N GLU A 124 26.79 12.55 20.29
CA GLU A 124 26.66 13.27 21.57
C GLU A 124 27.16 12.44 22.76
N ALA A 125 26.95 11.12 22.72
CA ALA A 125 27.48 10.18 23.70
C ALA A 125 28.99 9.90 23.57
N GLY A 126 29.68 10.54 22.61
CA GLY A 126 31.12 10.37 22.37
C GLY A 126 31.51 9.03 21.74
N GLN A 127 30.54 8.22 21.31
CA GLN A 127 30.77 6.87 20.76
C GLN A 127 31.10 6.88 19.26
N LEU A 128 30.86 8.00 18.58
CA LEU A 128 31.12 8.18 17.15
C LEU A 128 31.59 9.61 16.90
N SER A 129 32.67 9.79 16.13
CA SER A 129 33.05 11.12 15.65
C SER A 129 32.15 11.59 14.50
N LEU A 130 32.05 12.91 14.29
CA LEU A 130 31.31 13.49 13.17
C LEU A 130 31.78 12.96 11.80
N LYS A 131 33.09 12.74 11.64
CA LYS A 131 33.68 12.19 10.41
C LYS A 131 33.22 10.75 10.18
N GLN A 132 33.29 9.90 11.20
CA GLN A 132 32.81 8.51 11.13
C GLN A 132 31.30 8.45 10.88
N ARG A 133 30.52 9.36 11.49
CA ARG A 133 29.08 9.49 11.24
C ARG A 133 28.79 9.74 9.77
N ASN A 134 29.46 10.71 9.16
CA ASN A 134 29.22 11.06 7.75
C ASN A 134 29.61 9.92 6.81
N THR A 135 30.73 9.24 7.09
CA THR A 135 31.13 8.04 6.33
C THR A 135 30.09 6.91 6.46
N LEU A 136 29.57 6.68 7.66
CA LEU A 136 28.54 5.66 7.90
C LEU A 136 27.23 5.99 7.16
N LEU A 137 26.78 7.26 7.18
CA LEU A 137 25.61 7.72 6.43
C LEU A 137 25.73 7.38 4.95
N VAL A 138 26.85 7.74 4.32
CA VAL A 138 27.08 7.48 2.88
C VAL A 138 27.10 5.98 2.58
N SER A 139 27.68 5.17 3.47
CA SER A 139 27.74 3.71 3.25
C SER A 139 26.38 3.00 3.25
N MET A 140 25.32 3.65 3.77
CA MET A 140 23.99 3.07 3.87
C MET A 140 23.08 3.39 2.67
N THR A 141 23.55 4.17 1.70
CA THR A 141 22.75 4.62 0.55
C THR A 141 22.00 3.46 -0.12
N GLN A 142 22.67 2.34 -0.36
CA GLN A 142 22.07 1.18 -1.02
C GLN A 142 21.03 0.48 -0.15
N GLU A 143 21.31 0.27 1.14
CA GLU A 143 20.33 -0.33 2.07
C GLU A 143 19.09 0.55 2.23
N VAL A 144 19.23 1.88 2.26
CA VAL A 144 18.09 2.81 2.28
C VAL A 144 17.29 2.74 0.98
N ALA A 145 17.96 2.70 -0.17
CA ALA A 145 17.29 2.54 -1.46
C ALA A 145 16.48 1.24 -1.53
N GLU A 146 17.02 0.13 -1.03
CA GLU A 146 16.31 -1.16 -0.97
C GLU A 146 15.08 -1.11 -0.04
N LEU A 147 15.19 -0.49 1.14
CA LEU A 147 14.04 -0.29 2.04
C LEU A 147 12.93 0.51 1.36
N VAL A 148 13.28 1.62 0.71
CA VAL A 148 12.33 2.48 -0.02
C VAL A 148 11.68 1.72 -1.18
N LEU A 149 12.48 1.04 -2.00
CA LEU A 149 11.96 0.29 -3.15
C LEU A 149 11.01 -0.84 -2.71
N ASN A 150 11.37 -1.61 -1.68
CA ASN A 150 10.52 -2.66 -1.15
C ASN A 150 9.19 -2.11 -0.61
N ASN A 151 9.24 -1.02 0.16
CA ASN A 151 8.03 -0.39 0.68
C ASN A 151 7.09 0.11 -0.45
N ASN A 152 7.65 0.76 -1.47
CA ASN A 152 6.88 1.26 -2.62
C ASN A 152 6.34 0.12 -3.48
N TYR A 153 7.10 -0.96 -3.67
CA TYR A 153 6.64 -2.16 -4.37
C TYR A 153 5.42 -2.78 -3.68
N HIS A 154 5.51 -3.09 -2.38
CA HIS A 154 4.40 -3.71 -1.65
C HIS A 154 3.17 -2.80 -1.56
N GLN A 155 3.36 -1.48 -1.45
CA GLN A 155 2.24 -0.53 -1.45
C GLN A 155 1.49 -0.56 -2.78
N ASN A 156 2.20 -0.55 -3.91
CA ASN A 156 1.59 -0.62 -5.24
C ASN A 156 0.89 -1.96 -5.50
N GLU A 157 1.53 -3.07 -5.10
CA GLU A 157 0.91 -4.40 -5.14
C GLU A 157 -0.41 -4.42 -4.35
N SER A 158 -0.40 -3.88 -3.13
CA SER A 158 -1.57 -3.83 -2.25
C SER A 158 -2.71 -3.02 -2.88
N VAL A 159 -2.43 -1.84 -3.43
CA VAL A 159 -3.44 -0.99 -4.09
C VAL A 159 -4.02 -1.69 -5.33
N SER A 160 -3.17 -2.31 -6.14
CA SER A 160 -3.59 -3.06 -7.33
C SER A 160 -4.48 -4.26 -6.94
N PHE A 161 -4.06 -5.07 -5.96
CA PHE A 161 -4.84 -6.17 -5.41
C PHE A 161 -6.20 -5.70 -4.88
N LEU A 162 -6.22 -4.65 -4.06
CA LEU A 162 -7.45 -4.11 -3.47
C LEU A 162 -8.40 -3.55 -4.53
N THR A 163 -7.87 -2.98 -5.61
CA THR A 163 -8.65 -2.51 -6.76
C THR A 163 -9.31 -3.68 -7.49
N MET A 164 -8.56 -4.75 -7.78
CA MET A 164 -9.11 -5.95 -8.40
C MET A 164 -10.21 -6.59 -7.54
N MET A 165 -10.02 -6.64 -6.23
CA MET A 165 -10.98 -7.21 -5.28
C MET A 165 -12.15 -6.27 -4.96
N SER A 166 -12.09 -5.01 -5.39
CA SER A 166 -13.03 -3.97 -5.02
C SER A 166 -14.50 -4.30 -5.31
N PRO A 167 -14.87 -4.87 -6.48
CA PRO A 167 -16.26 -5.28 -6.75
C PRO A 167 -16.83 -6.24 -5.70
N ASN A 168 -16.01 -7.19 -5.22
CA ASN A 168 -16.40 -8.18 -4.22
C ASN A 168 -16.54 -7.58 -2.81
N HIS A 169 -15.85 -6.46 -2.54
CA HIS A 169 -15.80 -5.81 -1.23
C HIS A 169 -16.62 -4.52 -1.14
N MET A 170 -17.38 -4.14 -2.17
CA MET A 170 -18.12 -2.87 -2.23
C MET A 170 -18.97 -2.58 -0.98
N ASN A 171 -19.71 -3.56 -0.48
CA ASN A 171 -20.55 -3.37 0.72
C ASN A 171 -19.70 -3.06 1.97
N LEU A 172 -18.54 -3.70 2.07
CA LEU A 172 -17.65 -3.55 3.20
C LEU A 172 -16.96 -2.19 3.15
N TYR A 173 -16.49 -1.77 1.98
CA TYR A 173 -15.94 -0.43 1.76
C TYR A 173 -16.98 0.67 2.01
N ALA A 174 -18.24 0.47 1.59
CA ALA A 174 -19.32 1.42 1.86
C ALA A 174 -19.55 1.60 3.38
N ARG A 175 -19.67 0.49 4.13
CA ARG A 175 -19.82 0.52 5.60
C ARG A 175 -18.62 1.18 6.28
N TYR A 176 -17.41 0.83 5.86
CA TYR A 176 -16.18 1.43 6.39
C TYR A 176 -16.18 2.94 6.16
N LEU A 177 -16.46 3.38 4.92
CA LEU A 177 -16.50 4.78 4.56
C LEU A 177 -17.62 5.53 5.32
N ASP A 178 -18.77 4.89 5.58
CA ASP A 178 -19.87 5.48 6.38
C ASP A 178 -19.39 5.71 7.81
N ALA A 179 -18.79 4.69 8.42
CA ALA A 179 -18.25 4.76 9.78
C ALA A 179 -17.17 5.83 9.92
N GLN A 180 -16.19 5.88 9.00
CA GLN A 180 -15.12 6.86 9.06
C GLN A 180 -15.59 8.30 8.78
N ALA A 181 -16.60 8.48 7.92
CA ALA A 181 -17.21 9.79 7.70
C ALA A 181 -17.99 10.28 8.94
N GLN A 182 -18.75 9.40 9.58
CA GLN A 182 -19.45 9.71 10.84
C GLN A 182 -18.47 10.04 11.98
N ALA A 183 -17.32 9.38 12.02
CA ALA A 183 -16.24 9.67 12.96
C ALA A 183 -15.40 10.90 12.59
N HIS A 184 -15.76 11.65 11.54
CA HIS A 184 -15.02 12.79 11.01
C HIS A 184 -13.56 12.49 10.64
N LYS A 185 -13.24 11.22 10.35
CA LYS A 185 -11.91 10.78 9.92
C LYS A 185 -11.72 10.85 8.40
N ILE A 186 -12.81 10.82 7.63
CA ILE A 186 -12.79 10.96 6.17
C ILE A 186 -13.88 11.95 5.74
N ASN A 187 -13.52 12.94 4.91
CA ASN A 187 -14.48 13.79 4.23
C ASN A 187 -14.60 13.36 2.76
N ARG A 188 -15.71 12.68 2.42
CA ARG A 188 -15.93 12.13 1.07
C ARG A 188 -15.91 13.18 -0.02
N ALA A 189 -16.56 14.31 0.22
CA ALA A 189 -16.69 15.37 -0.78
C ALA A 189 -15.33 16.03 -1.05
N LEU A 190 -14.54 16.24 0.01
CA LEU A 190 -13.19 16.78 -0.12
C LEU A 190 -12.26 15.86 -0.93
N GLU A 191 -12.39 14.56 -0.70
CA GLU A 191 -11.55 13.53 -1.33
C GLU A 191 -12.12 12.98 -2.65
N PHE A 192 -13.24 13.53 -3.13
CA PHE A 192 -13.95 13.08 -4.32
C PHE A 192 -14.32 11.58 -4.28
N LEU A 193 -14.57 11.04 -3.09
CA LEU A 193 -15.04 9.68 -2.90
C LEU A 193 -16.55 9.59 -3.17
N PRO A 194 -17.04 8.48 -3.75
CA PRO A 194 -18.43 8.35 -4.18
C PRO A 194 -19.39 8.38 -2.98
N ASP A 195 -20.57 8.97 -3.23
CA ASP A 195 -21.68 8.93 -2.28
C ASP A 195 -22.39 7.56 -2.29
N SER A 196 -23.32 7.36 -1.36
CA SER A 196 -24.01 6.08 -1.21
C SER A 196 -24.85 5.71 -2.45
N LYS A 197 -25.35 6.71 -3.19
CA LYS A 197 -26.09 6.50 -4.44
C LYS A 197 -25.16 5.99 -5.54
N THR A 198 -24.02 6.63 -5.74
CA THR A 198 -23.01 6.24 -6.72
C THR A 198 -22.45 4.84 -6.43
N ILE A 199 -22.19 4.53 -5.16
CA ILE A 199 -21.76 3.19 -4.72
C ILE A 199 -22.81 2.13 -5.10
N LEU A 200 -24.10 2.39 -4.85
CA LEU A 200 -25.18 1.47 -5.19
C LEU A 200 -25.31 1.25 -6.70
N GLU A 201 -25.21 2.33 -7.49
CA GLU A 201 -25.23 2.27 -8.95
C GLU A 201 -24.06 1.50 -9.55
N ARG A 202 -22.84 1.67 -9.01
CA ARG A 202 -21.67 0.89 -9.44
C ARG A 202 -21.82 -0.58 -9.08
N ARG A 203 -22.28 -0.87 -7.87
CA ARG A 203 -22.52 -2.24 -7.40
C ARG A 203 -23.53 -2.98 -8.28
N SER A 204 -24.62 -2.34 -8.69
CA SER A 204 -25.63 -2.98 -9.56
C SER A 204 -25.09 -3.34 -10.95
N LYS A 205 -24.00 -2.68 -11.37
CA LYS A 205 -23.26 -2.96 -12.60
C LYS A 205 -22.06 -3.90 -12.40
N GLY A 206 -21.85 -4.43 -11.19
CA GLY A 206 -20.68 -5.25 -10.87
C GLY A 206 -19.36 -4.48 -10.82
N LEU A 207 -19.40 -3.15 -10.68
CA LEU A 207 -18.22 -2.29 -10.64
C LEU A 207 -17.79 -1.99 -9.20
N GLY A 208 -16.48 -1.83 -9.00
CA GLY A 208 -15.84 -1.45 -7.74
C GLY A 208 -15.50 0.04 -7.66
N PHE A 209 -14.75 0.40 -6.63
CA PHE A 209 -13.95 1.63 -6.59
C PHE A 209 -12.79 1.54 -7.58
N THR A 210 -12.40 2.68 -8.15
CA THR A 210 -11.24 2.80 -9.03
C THR A 210 -9.93 2.82 -8.23
N SER A 211 -8.79 2.59 -8.88
CA SER A 211 -7.48 2.61 -8.19
C SER A 211 -7.19 3.95 -7.47
N PRO A 212 -7.51 5.13 -8.05
CA PRO A 212 -7.34 6.40 -7.34
C PRO A 212 -8.22 6.53 -6.09
N GLU A 213 -9.44 5.99 -6.12
CA GLU A 213 -10.32 5.98 -4.94
C GLU A 213 -9.79 5.00 -3.87
N ILE A 214 -9.32 3.81 -4.29
CA ILE A 214 -8.66 2.84 -3.39
C ILE A 214 -7.39 3.43 -2.79
N SER A 215 -6.60 4.18 -3.56
CA SER A 215 -5.37 4.85 -3.12
C SER A 215 -5.64 5.81 -1.98
N VAL A 216 -6.70 6.63 -2.11
CA VAL A 216 -7.17 7.53 -1.03
C VAL A 216 -7.58 6.72 0.20
N LEU A 217 -8.45 5.72 0.05
CA LEU A 217 -8.90 4.90 1.18
C LEU A 217 -7.75 4.18 1.88
N PHE A 218 -6.77 3.70 1.11
CA PHE A 218 -5.58 3.03 1.60
C PHE A 218 -4.71 3.99 2.43
N ALA A 219 -4.46 5.20 1.94
CA ALA A 219 -3.72 6.24 2.67
C ALA A 219 -4.42 6.64 3.98
N TYR A 220 -5.73 6.92 3.93
CA TYR A 220 -6.52 7.25 5.12
C TYR A 220 -6.54 6.12 6.14
N SER A 221 -6.66 4.86 5.68
CA SER A 221 -6.65 3.69 6.57
C SER A 221 -5.34 3.57 7.34
N LYS A 222 -4.19 3.85 6.69
CA LYS A 222 -2.88 3.89 7.36
C LYS A 222 -2.83 4.99 8.42
N ILE A 223 -3.32 6.20 8.10
CA ILE A 223 -3.34 7.33 9.04
C ILE A 223 -4.21 7.02 10.26
N ILE A 224 -5.43 6.54 10.04
CA ILE A 224 -6.39 6.21 11.11
C ILE A 224 -5.81 5.10 12.00
N LEU A 225 -5.24 4.05 11.41
CA LEU A 225 -4.64 2.96 12.18
C LEU A 225 -3.39 3.41 12.93
N LYS A 226 -2.53 4.23 12.31
CA LYS A 226 -1.34 4.81 12.95
C LYS A 226 -1.74 5.60 14.20
N GLU A 227 -2.76 6.45 14.10
CA GLU A 227 -3.28 7.22 15.23
C GLU A 227 -3.81 6.28 16.33
N ALA A 228 -4.59 5.26 15.98
CA ALA A 228 -5.08 4.29 16.96
C ALA A 228 -3.96 3.52 17.67
N ILE A 229 -2.91 3.11 16.94
CA ILE A 229 -1.73 2.44 17.51
C ILE A 229 -0.95 3.39 18.43
N ALA A 230 -0.77 4.65 18.03
CA ALA A 230 -0.04 5.65 18.81
C ALA A 230 -0.69 5.94 20.17
N HIS A 231 -2.02 5.79 20.28
CA HIS A 231 -2.78 5.97 21.52
C HIS A 231 -3.02 4.66 22.30
N SER A 232 -2.26 3.60 21.99
CA SER A 232 -2.43 2.28 22.60
C SER A 232 -1.20 1.81 23.38
N ASP A 233 -1.37 0.72 24.14
CA ASP A 233 -0.30 0.07 24.89
C ASP A 233 0.64 -0.79 24.01
N LEU A 234 0.36 -0.92 22.70
CA LEU A 234 1.17 -1.68 21.74
C LEU A 234 2.63 -1.21 21.70
N LEU A 235 2.86 0.09 21.85
CA LEU A 235 4.18 0.69 21.70
C LEU A 235 5.15 0.25 22.80
N SER A 236 4.62 -0.18 23.95
CA SER A 236 5.40 -0.73 25.05
C SER A 236 5.51 -2.25 25.02
N ASP A 237 4.90 -2.93 24.04
CA ASP A 237 4.90 -4.39 23.96
C ASP A 237 6.28 -4.94 23.53
N PRO A 238 6.97 -5.73 24.38
CA PRO A 238 8.27 -6.30 24.04
C PRO A 238 8.22 -7.27 22.85
N GLY A 239 7.07 -7.90 22.59
CA GLY A 239 6.87 -8.79 21.45
C GLY A 239 6.86 -8.06 20.11
N LEU A 240 6.52 -6.76 20.11
CA LEU A 240 6.41 -5.94 18.91
C LEU A 240 7.62 -5.02 18.70
N ALA A 241 8.51 -4.93 19.69
CA ALA A 241 9.69 -4.07 19.65
C ALA A 241 10.60 -4.36 18.44
N HIS A 242 10.61 -5.59 17.91
CA HIS A 242 11.45 -5.94 16.76
C HIS A 242 11.03 -5.21 15.47
N PHE A 243 9.78 -4.77 15.33
CA PHE A 243 9.31 -4.08 14.11
C PHE A 243 10.04 -2.76 13.85
N ILE A 244 10.66 -2.16 14.86
CA ILE A 244 11.47 -0.95 14.66
C ILE A 244 12.65 -1.20 13.73
N GLN A 245 13.15 -2.44 13.65
CA GLN A 245 14.30 -2.77 12.81
C GLN A 245 14.02 -2.51 11.33
N TYR A 246 12.77 -2.62 10.88
CA TYR A 246 12.40 -2.40 9.48
C TYR A 246 12.47 -0.93 9.06
N ALA A 247 12.58 0.00 10.02
CA ALA A 247 12.79 1.42 9.74
C ALA A 247 14.27 1.80 9.55
N PHE A 248 15.20 0.89 9.80
CA PHE A 248 16.64 1.18 9.79
C PHE A 248 17.41 0.19 8.90
N PRO A 249 18.48 0.64 8.22
CA PRO A 249 19.45 -0.25 7.59
C PRO A 249 19.95 -1.33 8.56
N ALA A 250 20.16 -2.55 8.04
CA ALA A 250 20.60 -3.69 8.81
C ALA A 250 21.94 -3.44 9.51
N ILE A 251 22.84 -2.67 8.89
CA ILE A 251 24.11 -2.27 9.51
C ILE A 251 23.91 -1.46 10.81
N LEU A 252 22.90 -0.60 10.89
CA LEU A 252 22.62 0.16 12.12
C LEU A 252 22.01 -0.72 13.18
N TYR A 253 21.07 -1.59 12.80
CA TYR A 253 20.47 -2.50 13.77
C TYR A 253 21.50 -3.44 14.40
N LYS A 254 22.42 -3.99 13.58
CA LYS A 254 23.52 -4.85 14.06
C LYS A 254 24.48 -4.13 15.02
N LYS A 255 24.79 -2.85 14.79
CA LYS A 255 25.79 -2.10 15.57
C LYS A 255 25.19 -1.32 16.75
N TYR A 256 23.95 -0.87 16.61
CA TYR A 256 23.32 0.14 17.48
C TYR A 256 21.89 -0.24 17.88
N SER A 257 21.59 -1.53 18.03
CA SER A 257 20.28 -2.01 18.52
C SER A 257 19.84 -1.34 19.82
N LYS A 258 20.73 -1.22 20.82
CA LYS A 258 20.43 -0.54 22.09
C LYS A 258 20.09 0.95 21.92
N PRO A 259 20.88 1.76 21.19
CA PRO A 259 20.47 3.12 20.81
C PRO A 259 19.13 3.18 20.06
N ILE A 260 18.85 2.25 19.15
CA ILE A 260 17.58 2.19 18.41
C ILE A 260 16.39 1.92 19.36
N GLU A 261 16.56 1.03 20.34
CA GLU A 261 15.56 0.78 21.38
C GLU A 261 15.29 2.02 22.26
N LYS A 262 16.21 2.98 22.29
CA LYS A 262 16.08 4.25 23.02
C LYS A 262 15.87 5.44 22.07
N HIS A 263 15.54 5.19 20.80
CA HIS A 263 15.36 6.24 19.82
C HIS A 263 14.29 7.24 20.26
N ARG A 264 14.54 8.54 20.12
CA ARG A 264 13.62 9.59 20.59
C ARG A 264 12.22 9.49 19.97
N LEU A 265 12.15 9.04 18.71
CA LEU A 265 10.90 8.83 17.96
C LEU A 265 10.48 7.35 17.91
N ARG A 266 10.91 6.52 18.88
CA ARG A 266 10.65 5.07 18.85
C ARG A 266 9.18 4.74 18.67
N HIS A 267 8.30 5.46 19.37
CA HIS A 267 6.85 5.20 19.35
C HIS A 267 6.22 5.56 18.01
N GLU A 268 6.61 6.71 17.45
CA GLU A 268 6.13 7.22 16.17
C GLU A 268 6.59 6.32 15.01
N ILE A 269 7.85 5.87 15.05
CA ILE A 269 8.40 4.93 14.06
C ILE A 269 7.65 3.60 14.14
N LEU A 270 7.50 3.03 15.34
CA LEU A 270 6.78 1.76 15.52
C LEU A 270 5.32 1.85 15.04
N ALA A 271 4.60 2.92 15.41
CA ALA A 271 3.22 3.13 14.96
C ALA A 271 3.13 3.20 13.42
N THR A 272 4.07 3.90 12.79
CA THR A 272 4.14 4.01 11.32
C THR A 272 4.44 2.66 10.67
N GLN A 273 5.44 1.93 11.16
CA GLN A 273 5.82 0.62 10.61
C GLN A 273 4.70 -0.41 10.75
N LEU A 274 4.06 -0.48 11.93
CA LEU A 274 2.97 -1.41 12.19
C LEU A 274 1.72 -1.11 11.36
N SER A 275 1.34 0.17 11.25
CA SER A 275 0.18 0.56 10.44
C SER A 275 0.40 0.32 8.95
N ASN A 276 1.58 0.68 8.41
CA ASN A 276 1.94 0.40 7.02
C ASN A 276 1.92 -1.10 6.75
N PHE A 277 2.62 -1.89 7.57
CA PHE A 277 2.70 -3.34 7.40
C PHE A 277 1.31 -3.99 7.40
N LEU A 278 0.47 -3.64 8.38
CA LEU A 278 -0.84 -4.26 8.53
C LEU A 278 -1.79 -3.88 7.38
N VAL A 279 -1.85 -2.59 7.00
CA VAL A 279 -2.74 -2.15 5.93
C VAL A 279 -2.29 -2.67 4.57
N SER A 280 -0.98 -2.74 4.31
CA SER A 280 -0.45 -3.36 3.07
C SER A 280 -0.80 -4.85 3.01
N ARG A 281 -0.62 -5.61 4.11
CA ARG A 281 -0.88 -7.06 4.08
C ARG A 281 -2.35 -7.44 4.15
N MET A 282 -3.17 -6.71 4.91
CA MET A 282 -4.56 -7.12 5.21
C MET A 282 -5.62 -6.22 4.57
N GLY A 283 -5.23 -5.09 4.00
CA GLY A 283 -6.12 -4.14 3.35
C GLY A 283 -6.83 -3.15 4.28
N ILE A 284 -7.65 -2.31 3.66
CA ILE A 284 -8.34 -1.13 4.22
C ILE A 284 -9.22 -1.48 5.43
N THR A 285 -9.97 -2.58 5.36
CA THR A 285 -11.10 -2.83 6.27
C THR A 285 -10.85 -3.90 7.33
N PHE A 286 -9.67 -4.50 7.37
CA PHE A 286 -9.40 -5.65 8.24
C PHE A 286 -9.62 -5.34 9.72
N ILE A 287 -9.03 -4.24 10.23
CA ILE A 287 -9.18 -3.83 11.63
C ILE A 287 -10.64 -3.55 11.95
N TYR A 288 -11.30 -2.74 11.13
CA TYR A 288 -12.73 -2.39 11.28
C TYR A 288 -13.62 -3.64 11.38
N GLN A 289 -13.37 -4.66 10.54
CA GLN A 289 -14.12 -5.91 10.63
C GLN A 289 -13.82 -6.70 11.90
N MET A 290 -12.56 -6.75 12.33
CA MET A 290 -12.21 -7.47 13.56
C MET A 290 -12.83 -6.79 14.79
N GLU A 291 -12.89 -5.46 14.83
CA GLU A 291 -13.60 -4.71 15.87
C GLU A 291 -15.09 -5.06 15.87
N ASP A 292 -15.76 -4.96 14.72
CA ASP A 292 -17.21 -5.26 14.56
C ASP A 292 -17.54 -6.71 14.97
N GLU A 293 -16.71 -7.67 14.58
CA GLU A 293 -16.99 -9.11 14.76
C GLU A 293 -16.57 -9.68 16.12
N THR A 294 -15.70 -8.99 16.87
CA THR A 294 -15.10 -9.51 18.11
C THR A 294 -15.18 -8.57 19.30
N ALA A 295 -15.52 -7.29 19.08
CA ALA A 295 -15.47 -6.20 20.05
C ALA A 295 -14.09 -6.04 20.74
N ALA A 296 -13.02 -6.54 20.10
CA ALA A 296 -11.66 -6.37 20.59
C ALA A 296 -11.13 -4.97 20.23
N SER A 297 -10.25 -4.42 21.06
CA SER A 297 -9.57 -3.16 20.75
C SER A 297 -8.56 -3.34 19.60
N VAL A 298 -8.22 -2.25 18.92
CA VAL A 298 -7.14 -2.23 17.90
C VAL A 298 -5.86 -2.88 18.42
N ALA A 299 -5.48 -2.58 19.67
CA ALA A 299 -4.29 -3.15 20.29
C ALA A 299 -4.36 -4.69 20.41
N THR A 300 -5.50 -5.21 20.85
CA THR A 300 -5.72 -6.66 20.94
C THR A 300 -5.72 -7.32 19.56
N ILE A 301 -6.31 -6.67 18.55
CA ILE A 301 -6.37 -7.16 17.16
C ILE A 301 -4.97 -7.21 16.56
N VAL A 302 -4.17 -6.16 16.70
CA VAL A 302 -2.80 -6.09 16.16
C VAL A 302 -1.92 -7.20 16.76
N ARG A 303 -2.01 -7.45 18.07
CA ARG A 303 -1.28 -8.56 18.72
C ARG A 303 -1.66 -9.93 18.16
N ALA A 304 -2.97 -10.17 18.03
CA ALA A 304 -3.48 -11.43 17.49
C ALA A 304 -3.09 -11.61 16.01
N PHE A 305 -3.13 -10.53 15.22
CA PHE A 305 -2.69 -10.52 13.82
C PHE A 305 -1.21 -10.86 13.70
N ILE A 306 -0.34 -10.19 14.45
CA ILE A 306 1.11 -10.41 14.37
C ILE A 306 1.47 -11.83 14.81
N ALA A 307 0.82 -12.33 15.88
CA ALA A 307 0.98 -13.72 16.29
C ALA A 307 0.54 -14.69 15.18
N ALA A 308 -0.63 -14.47 14.57
CA ALA A 308 -1.11 -15.30 13.46
C ALA A 308 -0.18 -15.24 12.24
N TYR A 309 0.27 -14.06 11.86
CA TYR A 309 1.18 -13.85 10.73
C TYR A 309 2.49 -14.63 10.91
N ASN A 310 3.07 -14.57 12.11
CA ASN A 310 4.34 -15.24 12.40
C ASN A 310 4.18 -16.74 12.65
N ILE A 311 3.11 -17.19 13.32
CA ILE A 311 2.83 -18.62 13.56
C ILE A 311 2.64 -19.39 12.26
N PHE A 312 2.02 -18.77 11.26
CA PHE A 312 1.73 -19.42 9.97
C PHE A 312 2.82 -19.20 8.92
N HIS A 313 3.93 -18.52 9.26
CA HIS A 313 5.04 -18.20 8.35
C HIS A 313 4.58 -17.50 7.07
N ILE A 314 3.72 -16.50 7.23
CA ILE A 314 3.06 -15.83 6.11
C ILE A 314 4.07 -15.06 5.24
N ASP A 315 5.15 -14.55 5.84
CA ASP A 315 6.21 -13.86 5.09
C ASP A 315 6.85 -14.78 4.02
N ASP A 316 7.15 -16.03 4.38
CA ASP A 316 7.71 -17.01 3.45
C ASP A 316 6.74 -17.32 2.30
N MET A 317 5.42 -17.31 2.57
CA MET A 317 4.40 -17.51 1.54
C MET A 317 4.32 -16.32 0.58
N TYR A 318 4.36 -15.09 1.09
CA TYR A 318 4.41 -13.89 0.25
C TYR A 318 5.66 -13.87 -0.63
N GLN A 319 6.83 -14.13 -0.07
CA GLN A 319 8.07 -14.20 -0.84
C GLN A 319 8.00 -15.25 -1.95
N GLN A 320 7.37 -16.41 -1.71
CA GLN A 320 7.15 -17.43 -2.74
C GLN A 320 6.20 -16.97 -3.85
N ILE A 321 5.16 -16.20 -3.51
CA ILE A 321 4.22 -15.63 -4.48
C ILE A 321 4.91 -14.53 -5.31
N GLU A 322 5.71 -13.67 -4.69
CA GLU A 322 6.47 -12.60 -5.34
C GLU A 322 7.52 -13.17 -6.32
N LEU A 323 8.08 -14.36 -6.05
CA LEU A 323 8.97 -15.06 -6.99
C LEU A 323 8.26 -15.51 -8.29
N LEU A 324 6.92 -15.46 -8.34
CA LEU A 324 6.12 -15.75 -9.55
C LEU A 324 5.91 -14.51 -10.43
N ASP A 325 6.44 -13.36 -10.03
CA ASP A 325 6.34 -12.13 -10.81
C ASP A 325 6.82 -12.32 -12.25
N TYR A 326 6.01 -11.86 -13.20
CA TYR A 326 6.24 -11.99 -14.64
C TYR A 326 6.32 -13.45 -15.13
N ARG A 327 5.97 -14.45 -14.31
CA ARG A 327 5.97 -15.88 -14.66
C ARG A 327 4.56 -16.45 -14.80
N VAL A 328 3.61 -15.91 -14.05
CA VAL A 328 2.20 -16.32 -14.11
C VAL A 328 1.31 -15.11 -14.31
N ASP A 329 0.03 -15.35 -14.63
CA ASP A 329 -0.95 -14.27 -14.75
C ASP A 329 -1.16 -13.57 -13.41
N MET A 330 -1.28 -12.24 -13.44
CA MET A 330 -1.46 -11.42 -12.24
C MET A 330 -2.72 -11.82 -11.46
N ALA A 331 -3.82 -12.15 -12.15
CA ALA A 331 -5.05 -12.56 -11.48
C ALA A 331 -4.83 -13.83 -10.65
N LEU A 332 -3.94 -14.71 -11.10
CA LEU A 332 -3.61 -15.92 -10.37
C LEU A 332 -2.75 -15.63 -9.13
N GLN A 333 -1.73 -14.77 -9.22
CA GLN A 333 -0.96 -14.36 -8.03
C GLN A 333 -1.88 -13.72 -6.99
N TYR A 334 -2.80 -12.86 -7.42
CA TYR A 334 -3.73 -12.19 -6.51
C TYR A 334 -4.74 -13.17 -5.88
N GLN A 335 -5.14 -14.24 -6.57
CA GLN A 335 -5.89 -15.32 -5.94
C GLN A 335 -5.09 -16.03 -4.83
N MET A 336 -3.78 -16.21 -5.00
CA MET A 336 -2.92 -16.79 -3.96
C MET A 336 -2.82 -15.84 -2.75
N ILE A 337 -2.65 -14.53 -2.98
CA ILE A 337 -2.63 -13.50 -1.93
C ILE A 337 -3.96 -13.49 -1.16
N ASP A 338 -5.10 -13.58 -1.85
CA ASP A 338 -6.43 -13.63 -1.23
C ASP A 338 -6.61 -14.86 -0.31
N GLU A 339 -6.08 -16.03 -0.68
CA GLU A 339 -6.08 -17.21 0.21
C GLU A 339 -5.23 -17.02 1.46
N VAL A 340 -4.07 -16.37 1.31
CA VAL A 340 -3.19 -16.02 2.43
C VAL A 340 -3.91 -15.06 3.38
N ILE A 341 -4.53 -14.00 2.87
CA ILE A 341 -5.32 -13.05 3.66
C ILE A 341 -6.48 -13.77 4.38
N ARG A 342 -7.19 -14.68 3.70
CA ARG A 342 -8.25 -15.49 4.32
C ARG A 342 -7.74 -16.35 5.47
N LEU A 343 -6.56 -16.96 5.33
CA LEU A 343 -5.92 -17.73 6.40
C LEU A 343 -5.63 -16.84 7.61
N VAL A 344 -4.95 -15.72 7.39
CA VAL A 344 -4.56 -14.80 8.47
C VAL A 344 -5.77 -14.21 9.17
N ARG A 345 -6.81 -13.81 8.43
CA ARG A 345 -8.06 -13.29 9.00
C ARG A 345 -8.77 -14.34 9.87
N ARG A 346 -8.84 -15.60 9.42
CA ARG A 346 -9.44 -16.69 10.21
C ARG A 346 -8.62 -16.98 11.47
N ALA A 347 -7.30 -17.07 11.35
CA ALA A 347 -6.40 -17.31 12.47
C ALA A 347 -6.47 -16.19 13.52
N THR A 348 -6.44 -14.93 13.07
CA THR A 348 -6.56 -13.75 13.95
C THR A 348 -7.88 -13.78 14.71
N ARG A 349 -9.01 -13.97 14.02
CA ARG A 349 -10.33 -14.06 14.66
C ARG A 349 -10.40 -15.22 15.65
N TRP A 350 -9.82 -16.38 15.31
CA TRP A 350 -9.78 -17.53 16.21
C TRP A 350 -9.00 -17.21 17.49
N MET A 351 -7.83 -16.56 17.38
CA MET A 351 -7.05 -16.15 18.55
C MET A 351 -7.81 -15.13 19.41
N LEU A 352 -8.47 -14.15 18.80
CA LEU A 352 -9.29 -13.15 19.52
C LEU A 352 -10.46 -13.78 20.30
N ARG A 353 -10.97 -14.93 19.85
CA ARG A 353 -12.07 -15.65 20.52
C ARG A 353 -11.57 -16.64 21.58
N ASN A 354 -10.43 -17.29 21.34
CA ASN A 354 -10.00 -18.45 22.13
C ASN A 354 -8.77 -18.18 23.02
N CYS A 355 -8.11 -17.02 22.89
CA CYS A 355 -6.88 -16.71 23.60
C CYS A 355 -6.93 -15.40 24.38
N ARG A 356 -8.12 -14.89 24.72
CA ARG A 356 -8.32 -13.54 25.31
C ARG A 356 -7.41 -13.23 26.52
N ASP A 357 -7.23 -14.18 27.43
CA ASP A 357 -6.40 -13.99 28.64
C ASP A 357 -4.90 -14.22 28.40
N ALA A 358 -4.50 -14.60 27.17
CA ALA A 358 -3.17 -15.08 26.83
C ALA A 358 -2.64 -14.52 25.49
N LEU A 359 -3.08 -13.32 25.08
CA LEU A 359 -2.53 -12.61 23.90
C LEU A 359 -1.13 -12.01 24.16
N ASP A 360 -0.30 -12.76 24.89
CA ASP A 360 1.14 -12.54 24.98
C ASP A 360 1.77 -13.20 23.74
N TYR A 361 2.39 -12.38 22.90
CA TYR A 361 3.01 -12.80 21.66
C TYR A 361 3.98 -13.98 21.85
N LYS A 362 4.85 -13.94 22.86
CA LYS A 362 5.86 -14.99 23.08
C LYS A 362 5.22 -16.30 23.50
N LYS A 363 4.18 -16.25 24.35
CA LYS A 363 3.43 -17.44 24.76
C LYS A 363 2.70 -18.08 23.59
N LEU A 364 2.06 -17.29 22.73
CA LEU A 364 1.38 -17.78 21.55
C LEU A 364 2.35 -18.44 20.56
N MET A 365 3.46 -17.78 20.24
CA MET A 365 4.50 -18.34 19.36
C MET A 365 5.00 -19.70 19.89
N THR A 366 5.39 -19.76 21.17
CA THR A 366 5.91 -20.98 21.80
C THR A 366 4.89 -22.13 21.76
N ARG A 367 3.60 -21.81 21.91
CA ARG A 367 2.54 -22.82 21.94
C ARG A 367 2.16 -23.33 20.56
N PHE A 368 2.04 -22.45 19.56
CA PHE A 368 1.38 -22.78 18.29
C PHE A 368 2.34 -22.93 17.11
N GLU A 369 3.45 -22.18 17.03
CA GLU A 369 4.36 -22.24 15.87
C GLU A 369 4.92 -23.65 15.63
N PRO A 370 5.41 -24.40 16.64
CA PRO A 370 5.92 -25.75 16.41
C PRO A 370 4.84 -26.72 15.92
N GLN A 371 3.59 -26.51 16.35
CA GLN A 371 2.45 -27.35 15.98
C GLN A 371 2.02 -27.08 14.55
N VAL A 372 1.96 -25.81 14.13
CA VAL A 372 1.65 -25.41 12.76
C VAL A 372 2.72 -25.90 11.80
N LYS A 373 4.01 -25.74 12.16
CA LYS A 373 5.12 -26.29 11.37
C LYS A 373 5.01 -27.81 11.20
N GLY A 374 4.72 -28.53 12.29
CA GLY A 374 4.47 -29.96 12.24
C GLY A 374 3.21 -30.34 11.44
N LEU A 375 2.19 -29.48 11.41
CA LEU A 375 0.99 -29.67 10.59
C LEU A 375 1.32 -29.53 9.10
N TYR A 376 2.03 -28.47 8.68
CA TYR A 376 2.41 -28.28 7.27
C TYR A 376 3.17 -29.47 6.69
N GLN A 377 4.12 -30.04 7.44
CA GLN A 377 4.87 -31.22 7.02
C GLN A 377 3.99 -32.47 6.82
N ARG A 378 2.87 -32.56 7.55
CA ARG A 378 1.95 -33.69 7.50
C ARG A 378 0.73 -33.44 6.62
N LEU A 379 0.42 -32.19 6.29
CA LEU A 379 -0.81 -31.78 5.60
C LEU A 379 -1.07 -32.59 4.32
N PRO A 380 -0.09 -32.83 3.42
CA PRO A 380 -0.31 -33.65 2.23
C PRO A 380 -0.77 -35.09 2.52
N LYS A 381 -0.42 -35.62 3.70
CA LYS A 381 -0.82 -36.96 4.16
C LYS A 381 -2.14 -36.95 4.94
N LEU A 382 -2.57 -35.79 5.43
CA LEU A 382 -3.77 -35.63 6.24
C LEU A 382 -5.00 -35.27 5.41
N LEU A 383 -4.81 -34.72 4.20
CA LEU A 383 -5.90 -34.51 3.25
C LEU A 383 -6.39 -35.87 2.74
N LEU A 384 -7.68 -36.15 2.95
CA LEU A 384 -8.34 -37.40 2.57
C LEU A 384 -9.66 -37.10 1.85
N GLY A 385 -10.09 -38.03 0.98
CA GLY A 385 -11.35 -37.92 0.24
C GLY A 385 -11.48 -36.58 -0.50
N LYS A 386 -12.65 -35.96 -0.38
CA LYS A 386 -13.01 -34.73 -1.11
C LYS A 386 -12.03 -33.57 -0.92
N ASP A 387 -11.43 -33.43 0.26
CA ASP A 387 -10.48 -32.34 0.53
C ASP A 387 -9.17 -32.55 -0.24
N LYS A 388 -8.73 -33.81 -0.36
CA LYS A 388 -7.57 -34.17 -1.18
C LYS A 388 -7.86 -33.99 -2.65
N ASP A 389 -9.02 -34.46 -3.10
CA ASP A 389 -9.43 -34.36 -4.50
C ASP A 389 -9.54 -32.90 -4.91
N GLY A 390 -10.18 -32.06 -4.10
CA GLY A 390 -10.28 -30.61 -4.35
C GLY A 390 -8.93 -29.89 -4.34
N MET A 391 -8.00 -30.29 -3.46
CA MET A 391 -6.63 -29.74 -3.47
C MET A 391 -5.88 -30.16 -4.74
N ASN A 392 -5.97 -31.42 -5.16
CA ASN A 392 -5.33 -31.91 -6.37
C ASN A 392 -5.90 -31.25 -7.63
N GLU A 393 -7.23 -31.11 -7.73
CA GLU A 393 -7.88 -30.41 -8.83
C GLU A 393 -7.40 -28.96 -8.90
N ARG A 394 -7.34 -28.28 -7.75
CA ARG A 394 -6.86 -26.90 -7.69
C ARG A 394 -5.38 -26.80 -8.08
N CYS A 395 -4.53 -27.72 -7.63
CA CYS A 395 -3.13 -27.77 -8.09
C CYS A 395 -3.02 -28.04 -9.59
N ALA A 396 -3.85 -28.92 -10.15
CA ALA A 396 -3.86 -29.21 -11.57
C ALA A 396 -4.36 -28.04 -12.43
N GLN A 397 -5.13 -27.10 -11.86
CA GLN A 397 -5.50 -25.85 -12.54
C GLN A 397 -4.37 -24.81 -12.53
N LEU A 398 -3.34 -25.00 -11.71
CA LEU A 398 -2.22 -24.08 -11.52
C LEU A 398 -0.93 -24.50 -12.27
N ILE A 399 -0.91 -25.72 -12.81
CA ILE A 399 0.18 -26.33 -13.60
C ILE A 399 -0.33 -26.49 -15.02
#